data_AF-A0A944KTX8-F1
#
_entry.id   AF-A0A944KTX8-F1
#
_cell.length_a   1.000
_cell.length_b   1.000
_cell.length_c   1.000
_cell.angle_alpha   90.00
_cell.angle_beta   90.00
_cell.angle_gamma   90.00
#
_symmetry.space_group_name_H-M   'P 1'
#
loop_
_entity.id
_entity.type
_entity.pdbx_description
1 polymer ?
#
loop_
_entity_poly.entity_id
_entity_poly.type
_entity_poly.pdbx_seq_one_letter_code
_entity_poly.pdbx_strand_id
1 'polypeptide(L)'
;MAANSVSPIPIAPVGLSRRAQRFVEVDGIRVPRQGIRHHRDAWIGHGIPAAEIDRAADFQDRWGGIALPPAPFYEGGPRILDADCPEGSATEGWCFPAGSGRVSMAYGFMIGPDGAFGIDAYRWTPLHASTDGWVESLALAAHVGRWARAITKITGKAVESLDLGGYEPVPEVQGLTDTWWRGKDSMIALYRGEAVGLDAPQCLEAHVYGGLDEWGLRGD
;
A
#
# COMPACT_ATOMS: atom_id res chain seq x y z
N MET A 1 -19.72 24.13 -18.43
CA MET A 1 -19.76 22.73 -17.98
C MET A 1 -19.87 22.74 -16.48
N ALA A 2 -20.99 22.29 -15.92
CA ALA A 2 -21.12 22.18 -14.47
C ALA A 2 -20.13 21.11 -13.99
N ALA A 3 -19.22 21.48 -13.08
CA ALA A 3 -18.38 20.50 -12.41
C ALA A 3 -19.32 19.58 -11.62
N ASN A 4 -19.44 18.32 -12.05
CA ASN A 4 -20.09 17.30 -11.23
C ASN A 4 -19.33 17.26 -9.91
N SER A 5 -19.95 17.80 -8.85
CA SER A 5 -19.37 17.81 -7.51
C SER A 5 -19.27 16.38 -7.03
N VAL A 6 -18.09 15.77 -7.20
CA VAL A 6 -17.78 14.48 -6.61
C VAL A 6 -17.75 14.67 -5.11
N SER A 7 -18.45 13.82 -4.35
CA SER A 7 -18.35 13.81 -2.89
C SER A 7 -16.87 13.73 -2.49
N PRO A 8 -16.38 14.59 -1.58
CA PRO A 8 -15.00 14.52 -1.12
C PRO A 8 -14.74 13.28 -0.25
N ILE A 9 -15.81 12.63 0.22
CA ILE A 9 -15.74 11.41 1.01
C ILE A 9 -15.65 10.22 0.04
N PRO A 10 -14.55 9.46 0.05
CA PRO A 10 -14.43 8.25 -0.76
C PRO A 10 -15.36 7.16 -0.20
N ILE A 11 -15.81 6.27 -1.08
CA ILE A 11 -16.50 5.04 -0.67
C ILE A 11 -15.44 3.94 -0.64
N ALA A 12 -15.35 3.22 0.48
CA ALA A 12 -14.39 2.14 0.59
C ALA A 12 -14.71 1.02 -0.41
N PRO A 13 -13.70 0.47 -1.12
CA PRO A 13 -13.91 -0.71 -1.93
C PRO A 13 -14.40 -1.90 -1.09
N VAL A 14 -15.26 -2.72 -1.69
CA VAL A 14 -15.75 -3.97 -1.07
C VAL A 14 -14.59 -4.93 -0.79
N GLY A 15 -14.75 -5.79 0.22
CA GLY A 15 -13.77 -6.82 0.58
C GLY A 15 -12.77 -6.42 1.67
N LEU A 16 -12.68 -5.12 1.99
CA LEU A 16 -11.89 -4.63 3.12
C LEU A 16 -12.53 -4.97 4.48
N SER A 17 -11.71 -5.11 5.51
CA SER A 17 -12.11 -5.16 6.91
C SER A 17 -12.87 -3.89 7.30
N ARG A 18 -13.67 -3.96 8.36
CA ARG A 18 -14.41 -2.79 8.85
C ARG A 18 -13.48 -1.64 9.24
N ARG A 19 -12.32 -1.96 9.79
CA ARG A 19 -11.25 -0.99 10.13
C ARG A 19 -10.76 -0.26 8.89
N ALA A 20 -10.40 -1.00 7.84
CA ALA A 20 -9.90 -0.42 6.60
C ALA A 20 -10.99 0.35 5.84
N GLN A 21 -12.23 -0.13 5.83
CA GLN A 21 -13.36 0.62 5.27
C GLN A 21 -13.51 1.97 5.96
N ARG A 22 -13.55 1.98 7.30
CA ARG A 22 -13.65 3.22 8.07
C ARG A 22 -12.46 4.14 7.84
N PHE A 23 -11.24 3.61 7.77
CA PHE A 23 -10.05 4.39 7.49
C PHE A 23 -10.15 5.10 6.13
N VAL A 24 -10.57 4.40 5.09
CA VAL A 24 -10.78 5.01 3.76
C VAL A 24 -11.87 6.09 3.83
N GLU A 25 -13.04 5.77 4.38
CA GLU A 25 -14.21 6.66 4.37
C GLU A 25 -14.07 7.88 5.29
N VAL A 26 -13.37 7.75 6.42
CA VAL A 26 -13.26 8.83 7.41
C VAL A 26 -11.99 9.64 7.22
N ASP A 27 -10.87 8.99 6.93
CA ASP A 27 -9.55 9.64 6.89
C ASP A 27 -9.06 9.88 5.45
N GLY A 28 -9.69 9.25 4.45
CA GLY A 28 -9.39 9.44 3.03
C GLY A 28 -10.07 10.65 2.40
N ILE A 29 -9.50 11.13 1.30
CA ILE A 29 -10.03 12.23 0.49
C ILE A 29 -10.21 11.74 -0.94
N ARG A 30 -11.38 11.99 -1.52
CA ARG A 30 -11.64 11.77 -2.94
C ARG A 30 -11.25 13.00 -3.74
N VAL A 31 -10.37 12.81 -4.71
CA VAL A 31 -9.98 13.83 -5.70
C VAL A 31 -10.52 13.46 -7.08
N PRO A 32 -10.65 14.44 -8.00
CA PRO A 32 -11.02 14.14 -9.39
C PRO A 32 -10.05 13.13 -10.01
N ARG A 33 -10.60 12.01 -10.50
CA ARG A 33 -9.85 10.99 -11.22
C ARG A 33 -9.96 11.23 -12.73
N GLN A 34 -8.88 11.05 -13.46
CA GLN A 34 -8.94 10.94 -14.92
C GLN A 34 -9.17 9.48 -15.30
N GLY A 35 -10.16 9.20 -16.14
CA GLY A 35 -10.40 7.84 -16.61
C GLY A 35 -9.36 7.48 -17.67
N ILE A 36 -8.60 6.40 -17.50
CA ILE A 36 -7.51 6.05 -18.42
C ILE A 36 -7.97 5.27 -19.66
N ARG A 37 -9.22 4.80 -19.70
CA ARG A 37 -9.77 3.98 -20.80
C ARG A 37 -9.72 4.67 -22.17
N HIS A 38 -9.66 6.00 -22.21
CA HIS A 38 -9.55 6.76 -23.47
C HIS A 38 -8.19 6.59 -24.16
N HIS A 39 -7.17 6.08 -23.46
CA HIS A 39 -5.85 5.78 -24.04
C HIS A 39 -5.75 4.38 -24.66
N ARG A 40 -6.79 3.54 -24.56
CA ARG A 40 -6.75 2.12 -24.92
C ARG A 40 -6.18 1.88 -26.32
N ASP A 41 -6.71 2.56 -27.34
CA ASP A 41 -6.29 2.32 -28.73
C ASP A 41 -4.83 2.73 -28.97
N ALA A 42 -4.39 3.81 -28.33
CA ALA A 42 -3.00 4.26 -28.39
C ALA A 42 -2.06 3.24 -27.73
N TRP A 43 -2.42 2.74 -26.55
CA TRP A 43 -1.64 1.74 -25.82
C TRP A 43 -1.56 0.39 -26.55
N ILE A 44 -2.66 -0.06 -27.17
CA ILE A 44 -2.64 -1.23 -28.06
C ILE A 44 -1.70 -0.98 -29.23
N GLY A 45 -1.70 0.21 -29.82
CA GLY A 45 -0.77 0.62 -30.87
C GLY A 45 0.70 0.56 -30.46
N HIS A 46 0.98 0.70 -29.15
CA HIS A 46 2.31 0.53 -28.57
C HIS A 46 2.66 -0.91 -28.16
N GLY A 47 1.78 -1.88 -28.44
CA GLY A 47 2.02 -3.29 -28.16
C GLY A 47 1.66 -3.72 -26.75
N ILE A 48 0.98 -2.89 -25.96
CA ILE A 48 0.50 -3.25 -24.62
C ILE A 48 -0.71 -4.19 -24.78
N PRO A 49 -0.72 -5.37 -24.15
CA PRO A 49 -1.85 -6.29 -24.23
C PRO A 49 -3.13 -5.67 -23.65
N ALA A 50 -4.26 -5.90 -24.33
CA ALA A 50 -5.55 -5.37 -23.89
C ALA A 50 -5.91 -5.77 -22.44
N ALA A 51 -5.53 -6.98 -22.01
CA ALA A 51 -5.76 -7.46 -20.65
C ALA A 51 -5.05 -6.62 -19.58
N GLU A 52 -3.86 -6.09 -19.88
CA GLU A 52 -3.09 -5.25 -18.95
C GLU A 52 -3.67 -3.84 -18.86
N ILE A 53 -4.17 -3.33 -19.99
CA ILE A 53 -4.93 -2.08 -20.03
C ILE A 53 -6.22 -2.21 -19.21
N ASP A 54 -6.92 -3.34 -19.31
CA ASP A 54 -8.13 -3.61 -18.54
C ASP A 54 -7.82 -3.70 -17.03
N ARG A 55 -6.73 -4.37 -16.64
CA ARG A 55 -6.28 -4.39 -15.24
C ARG A 55 -6.00 -3.01 -14.67
N ALA A 56 -5.25 -2.18 -15.41
CA ALA A 56 -4.97 -0.80 -14.98
C ALA A 56 -6.28 0.00 -14.86
N ALA A 57 -7.21 -0.19 -15.81
CA ALA A 57 -8.49 0.52 -15.78
C ALA A 57 -9.38 0.07 -14.62
N ASP A 58 -9.39 -1.23 -14.29
CA ASP A 58 -10.14 -1.78 -13.16
C ASP A 58 -9.56 -1.29 -11.83
N PHE A 59 -8.22 -1.18 -11.71
CA PHE A 59 -7.59 -0.50 -10.60
C PHE A 59 -8.02 0.98 -10.52
N GLN A 60 -8.00 1.70 -11.65
CA GLN A 60 -8.41 3.11 -11.71
C GLN A 60 -9.90 3.31 -11.36
N ASP A 61 -10.75 2.34 -11.67
CA ASP A 61 -12.16 2.34 -11.28
C ASP A 61 -12.35 2.09 -9.79
N ARG A 62 -11.54 1.18 -9.21
CA ARG A 62 -11.63 0.82 -7.79
C ARG A 62 -10.96 1.82 -6.84
N TRP A 63 -9.74 2.23 -7.15
CA TRP A 63 -8.87 3.00 -6.25
C TRP A 63 -8.57 4.42 -6.75
N GLY A 64 -8.71 4.66 -8.06
CA GLY A 64 -8.36 5.91 -8.70
C GLY A 64 -8.98 7.15 -8.04
N GLY A 65 -8.13 8.10 -7.68
CA GLY A 65 -8.53 9.36 -7.04
C GLY A 65 -8.76 9.27 -5.53
N ILE A 66 -8.33 8.20 -4.86
CA ILE A 66 -8.34 8.12 -3.39
C ILE A 66 -6.97 8.57 -2.86
N ALA A 67 -6.96 9.65 -2.09
CA ALA A 67 -5.81 10.08 -1.29
C ALA A 67 -6.01 9.60 0.15
N LEU A 68 -5.11 8.74 0.62
CA LEU A 68 -5.11 8.27 2.01
C LEU A 68 -4.21 9.18 2.88
N PRO A 69 -4.32 9.12 4.21
CA PRO A 69 -3.31 9.71 5.10
C PRO A 69 -1.89 9.20 4.78
N PRO A 70 -0.84 10.00 5.01
CA PRO A 70 0.53 9.54 4.83
C PRO A 70 0.82 8.27 5.62
N ALA A 71 1.41 7.29 4.96
CA ALA A 71 1.94 6.10 5.62
C ALA A 71 3.05 6.46 6.62
N PRO A 72 3.20 5.74 7.75
CA PRO A 72 4.31 5.99 8.67
C PRO A 72 5.70 5.57 8.13
N PHE A 73 5.76 5.09 6.88
CA PHE A 73 6.88 4.47 6.17
C PHE A 73 6.79 4.79 4.66
N TYR A 74 7.82 4.47 3.88
CA TYR A 74 7.94 4.81 2.44
C TYR A 74 7.63 6.28 2.11
N GLU A 75 8.18 7.20 2.92
CA GLU A 75 8.01 8.65 2.73
C GLU A 75 6.53 9.09 2.63
N GLY A 76 5.63 8.33 3.28
CA GLY A 76 4.20 8.59 3.29
C GLY A 76 3.38 7.85 2.23
N GLY A 77 3.97 6.95 1.46
CA GLY A 77 3.28 6.15 0.45
C GLY A 77 2.82 6.96 -0.77
N PRO A 78 1.94 6.39 -1.61
CA PRO A 78 1.30 7.14 -2.68
C PRO A 78 0.55 8.36 -2.16
N ARG A 79 0.68 9.48 -2.86
CA ARG A 79 -0.06 10.72 -2.55
C ARG A 79 -1.55 10.56 -2.87
N ILE A 80 -1.83 10.05 -4.05
CA ILE A 80 -3.15 9.72 -4.59
C ILE A 80 -2.96 8.37 -5.28
N LEU A 81 -3.85 7.42 -5.02
CA LEU A 81 -3.89 6.18 -5.79
C LEU A 81 -4.44 6.49 -7.18
N ASP A 82 -3.65 6.20 -8.21
CA ASP A 82 -4.03 6.24 -9.61
C ASP A 82 -3.23 5.22 -10.41
N ALA A 83 -3.80 4.77 -11.52
CA ALA A 83 -3.09 4.00 -12.53
C ALA A 83 -2.78 4.87 -13.74
N ASP A 84 -1.71 4.49 -14.43
CA ASP A 84 -1.30 5.05 -15.72
C ASP A 84 -0.93 3.91 -16.68
N CYS A 85 -0.29 4.26 -17.80
CA CYS A 85 0.18 3.35 -18.84
C CYS A 85 0.90 2.13 -18.24
N PRO A 86 0.49 0.90 -18.58
CA PRO A 86 1.27 -0.28 -18.25
C PRO A 86 2.66 -0.24 -18.87
N GLU A 87 3.62 -0.75 -18.12
CA GLU A 87 5.05 -0.82 -18.45
C GLU A 87 5.55 -2.25 -18.26
N GLY A 88 6.57 -2.62 -19.02
CA GLY A 88 7.18 -3.95 -18.97
C GLY A 88 7.06 -4.72 -20.27
N SER A 89 7.08 -6.04 -20.17
CA SER A 89 7.18 -6.93 -21.32
C SER A 89 6.53 -8.29 -21.05
N ALA A 90 6.28 -9.07 -22.10
CA ALA A 90 5.76 -10.43 -21.94
C ALA A 90 6.70 -11.36 -21.15
N THR A 91 8.00 -11.07 -21.13
CA THR A 91 9.01 -11.88 -20.43
C THR A 91 9.21 -11.46 -18.98
N GLU A 92 9.15 -10.16 -18.69
CA GLU A 92 9.38 -9.62 -17.34
C GLU A 92 8.08 -9.46 -16.54
N GLY A 93 6.93 -9.51 -17.24
CA GLY A 93 5.63 -9.17 -16.69
C GLY A 93 5.29 -7.72 -16.95
N TRP A 94 3.99 -7.43 -16.92
CA TRP A 94 3.46 -6.07 -17.04
C TRP A 94 3.11 -5.54 -15.66
N CYS A 95 3.58 -4.34 -15.38
CA CYS A 95 3.26 -3.56 -14.19
C CYS A 95 2.54 -2.28 -14.61
N PHE A 96 1.91 -1.59 -13.67
CA PHE A 96 1.44 -0.22 -13.91
C PHE A 96 1.57 0.62 -12.63
N PRO A 97 1.72 1.95 -12.74
CA PRO A 97 1.79 2.82 -11.58
C PRO A 97 0.60 2.67 -10.63
N ALA A 98 0.83 2.80 -9.33
CA ALA A 98 -0.19 2.72 -8.28
C ALA A 98 -0.33 4.05 -7.50
N GLY A 99 0.10 5.16 -8.10
CA GLY A 99 0.14 6.47 -7.48
C GLY A 99 1.51 7.13 -7.51
N SER A 100 1.51 8.44 -7.73
CA SER A 100 2.72 9.25 -7.53
C SER A 100 3.11 9.34 -6.06
N GLY A 101 4.42 9.33 -5.79
CA GLY A 101 4.97 9.56 -4.46
C GLY A 101 4.62 10.95 -3.92
N ARG A 102 4.63 11.09 -2.59
CA ARG A 102 4.47 12.41 -1.94
C ARG A 102 5.69 13.30 -2.08
N VAL A 103 6.85 12.68 -2.25
CA VAL A 103 8.15 13.30 -2.45
C VAL A 103 8.87 12.58 -3.60
N SER A 104 9.96 13.16 -4.09
CA SER A 104 10.83 12.46 -5.05
C SER A 104 11.63 11.37 -4.32
N MET A 105 11.62 10.16 -4.87
CA MET A 105 12.22 8.97 -4.26
C MET A 105 13.01 8.18 -5.29
N ALA A 106 13.79 7.20 -4.82
CA ALA A 106 14.56 6.28 -5.66
C ALA A 106 13.74 5.09 -6.20
N TYR A 107 12.42 5.09 -6.01
CA TYR A 107 11.50 4.04 -6.41
C TYR A 107 10.11 4.62 -6.73
N GLY A 108 9.30 3.86 -7.49
CA GLY A 108 7.88 4.14 -7.76
C GLY A 108 6.97 3.12 -7.10
N PHE A 109 5.72 3.49 -6.78
CA PHE A 109 4.71 2.52 -6.33
C PHE A 109 4.02 1.92 -7.55
N MET A 110 3.98 0.59 -7.64
CA MET A 110 3.42 -0.11 -8.80
C MET A 110 2.51 -1.26 -8.38
N ILE A 111 1.64 -1.66 -9.30
CA ILE A 111 0.92 -2.93 -9.27
C ILE A 111 1.67 -3.92 -10.17
N GLY A 112 2.12 -5.02 -9.58
CA GLY A 112 2.85 -6.08 -10.27
C GLY A 112 1.96 -6.98 -11.12
N PRO A 113 2.56 -7.89 -11.93
CA PRO A 113 1.83 -8.77 -12.84
C PRO A 113 0.89 -9.77 -12.14
N ASP A 114 1.03 -9.99 -10.84
CA ASP A 114 0.15 -10.80 -10.00
C ASP A 114 -0.91 -9.99 -9.24
N GLY A 115 -0.89 -8.66 -9.37
CA GLY A 115 -1.76 -7.74 -8.64
C GLY A 115 -1.18 -7.26 -7.31
N ALA A 116 0.05 -7.66 -6.97
CA ALA A 116 0.71 -7.22 -5.75
C ALA A 116 0.97 -5.71 -5.77
N PHE A 117 0.76 -5.06 -4.63
CA PHE A 117 1.18 -3.69 -4.41
C PHE A 117 2.64 -3.70 -3.98
N GLY A 118 3.49 -2.99 -4.71
CA GLY A 118 4.93 -3.04 -4.53
C GLY A 118 5.63 -1.73 -4.83
N ILE A 119 6.96 -1.77 -4.69
CA ILE A 119 7.85 -0.72 -5.17
C ILE A 119 8.68 -1.24 -6.34
N ASP A 120 8.83 -0.41 -7.36
CA ASP A 120 9.77 -0.61 -8.45
C ASP A 120 10.99 0.29 -8.22
N ALA A 121 12.12 -0.34 -7.93
CA ALA A 121 13.37 0.26 -7.50
C ALA A 121 14.51 -0.29 -8.39
N TYR A 122 15.66 -0.70 -7.82
CA TYR A 122 16.61 -1.51 -8.59
C TYR A 122 16.05 -2.92 -8.88
N ARG A 123 15.13 -3.38 -8.03
CA ARG A 123 14.40 -4.64 -8.19
C ARG A 123 12.95 -4.40 -7.82
N TRP A 124 12.04 -4.90 -8.67
CA TRP A 124 10.64 -5.04 -8.31
C TRP A 124 10.52 -5.79 -6.97
N THR A 125 9.83 -5.18 -6.01
CA THR A 125 9.67 -5.72 -4.67
C THR A 125 8.20 -5.64 -4.25
N PRO A 126 7.47 -6.77 -4.23
CA PRO A 126 6.09 -6.78 -3.78
C PRO A 126 6.03 -6.61 -2.26
N LEU A 127 5.27 -5.63 -1.79
CA LEU A 127 5.13 -5.34 -0.36
C LEU A 127 3.98 -6.14 0.23
N HIS A 128 2.83 -6.09 -0.45
CA HIS A 128 1.59 -6.75 -0.10
C HIS A 128 1.02 -7.45 -1.33
N ALA A 129 0.31 -8.56 -1.13
CA ALA A 129 -0.25 -9.35 -2.23
C ALA A 129 -1.34 -8.61 -3.03
N SER A 130 -1.85 -7.48 -2.52
CA SER A 130 -2.79 -6.62 -3.21
C SER A 130 -2.77 -5.18 -2.65
N THR A 131 -3.42 -4.26 -3.37
CA THR A 131 -3.71 -2.91 -2.85
C THR A 131 -4.62 -2.96 -1.62
N ASP A 132 -5.53 -3.93 -1.53
CA ASP A 132 -6.36 -4.14 -0.35
C ASP A 132 -5.46 -4.39 0.88
N GLY A 133 -4.48 -5.30 0.75
CA GLY A 133 -3.51 -5.60 1.81
C GLY A 133 -2.66 -4.39 2.23
N TRP A 134 -2.25 -3.56 1.25
CA TRP A 134 -1.58 -2.29 1.54
C TRP A 134 -2.48 -1.34 2.34
N VAL A 135 -3.76 -1.18 1.95
CA VAL A 135 -4.70 -0.31 2.69
C VAL A 135 -5.02 -0.86 4.08
N GLU A 136 -5.12 -2.18 4.23
CA GLU A 136 -5.25 -2.83 5.54
C GLU A 136 -4.06 -2.53 6.45
N SER A 137 -2.83 -2.58 5.91
CA SER A 137 -1.60 -2.21 6.60
C SER A 137 -1.62 -0.76 7.09
N LEU A 138 -2.05 0.18 6.24
CA LEU A 138 -2.19 1.60 6.61
C LEU A 138 -3.26 1.83 7.68
N ALA A 139 -4.43 1.22 7.51
CA ALA A 139 -5.52 1.33 8.47
C ALA A 139 -5.13 0.74 9.83
N LEU A 140 -4.40 -0.37 9.82
CA LEU A 140 -3.86 -0.98 11.02
C LEU A 140 -2.86 -0.05 11.71
N ALA A 141 -1.91 0.52 10.98
CA ALA A 141 -0.94 1.48 11.51
C ALA A 141 -1.61 2.71 12.14
N ALA A 142 -2.63 3.26 11.47
CA ALA A 142 -3.40 4.39 11.98
C ALA A 142 -4.18 4.03 13.26
N HIS A 143 -4.75 2.82 13.33
CA HIS A 143 -5.45 2.33 14.50
C HIS A 143 -4.49 2.10 15.68
N VAL A 144 -3.47 1.25 15.50
CA VAL A 144 -2.54 0.92 16.59
C VAL A 144 -1.75 2.14 17.05
N GLY A 145 -1.41 3.05 16.13
CA GLY A 145 -0.74 4.31 16.46
C GLY A 145 -1.56 5.23 17.35
N ARG A 146 -2.89 5.13 17.33
CA ARG A 146 -3.79 5.90 18.20
C ARG A 146 -3.87 5.36 19.62
N TRP A 147 -3.71 4.04 19.78
CA TRP A 147 -3.96 3.34 21.05
C TRP A 147 -2.69 2.91 21.79
N ALA A 148 -1.57 2.80 21.08
CA ALA A 148 -0.30 2.41 21.68
C ALA A 148 0.14 3.43 22.74
N ARG A 149 0.65 2.95 23.87
CA ARG A 149 1.28 3.80 24.88
C ARG A 149 2.68 4.26 24.46
N ALA A 150 3.34 3.47 23.63
CA ALA A 150 4.65 3.77 23.09
C ALA A 150 4.77 3.22 21.66
N ILE A 151 5.50 3.93 20.81
CA ILE A 151 5.87 3.49 19.46
C ILE A 151 7.38 3.57 19.36
N THR A 152 8.04 2.42 19.21
CA THR A 152 9.49 2.33 19.07
C THR A 152 9.84 2.03 17.63
N LYS A 153 10.66 2.88 17.01
CA LYS A 153 11.23 2.64 15.69
C LYS A 153 12.60 1.99 15.82
N ILE A 154 12.82 0.91 15.07
CA ILE A 154 14.07 0.15 15.03
C ILE A 154 14.51 0.09 13.58
N THR A 155 15.79 0.35 13.30
CA THR A 155 16.31 0.39 11.94
C THR A 155 17.57 -0.45 11.75
N GLY A 156 17.86 -0.81 10.50
CA GLY A 156 19.02 -1.58 10.09
C GLY A 156 19.10 -2.95 10.77
N LYS A 157 20.32 -3.41 11.06
CA LYS A 157 20.59 -4.75 11.61
C LYS A 157 19.89 -5.05 12.94
N ALA A 158 19.49 -4.02 13.70
CA ALA A 158 18.75 -4.23 14.94
C ALA A 158 17.36 -4.85 14.69
N VAL A 159 16.78 -4.63 13.51
CA VAL A 159 15.52 -5.26 13.09
C VAL A 159 15.64 -6.78 13.02
N GLU A 160 16.79 -7.31 12.58
CA GLU A 160 17.03 -8.75 12.47
C GLU A 160 17.10 -9.45 13.84
N SER A 161 17.31 -8.68 14.92
CA SER A 161 17.37 -9.19 16.29
C SER A 161 16.00 -9.18 16.98
N LEU A 162 14.93 -8.77 16.29
CA LEU A 162 13.57 -8.82 16.85
C LEU A 162 13.10 -10.26 17.00
N ASP A 163 12.79 -10.65 18.23
CA ASP A 163 12.15 -11.93 18.52
C ASP A 163 10.65 -11.82 18.26
N LEU A 164 10.19 -12.52 17.22
CA LEU A 164 8.77 -12.66 16.88
C LEU A 164 8.15 -13.91 17.53
N GLY A 165 8.90 -14.61 18.38
CA GLY A 165 8.41 -15.73 19.16
C GLY A 165 7.18 -15.35 19.99
N GLY A 166 6.08 -16.08 19.78
CA GLY A 166 4.81 -15.80 20.46
C GLY A 166 3.97 -14.67 19.85
N TYR A 167 4.40 -14.10 18.72
CA TYR A 167 3.54 -13.26 17.89
C TYR A 167 2.87 -14.09 16.79
N GLU A 168 1.65 -13.70 16.44
CA GLU A 168 0.90 -14.28 15.33
C GLU A 168 0.92 -13.34 14.13
N PRO A 169 1.08 -13.85 12.90
CA PRO A 169 0.97 -13.01 11.70
C PRO A 169 -0.44 -12.44 11.59
N VAL A 170 -0.54 -11.23 11.04
CA VAL A 170 -1.81 -10.55 10.79
C VAL A 170 -2.20 -10.80 9.32
N PRO A 171 -3.11 -11.76 9.02
CA PRO A 171 -3.34 -12.21 7.66
C PRO A 171 -4.06 -11.17 6.78
N GLU A 172 -4.86 -10.29 7.36
CA GLU A 172 -5.64 -9.32 6.61
C GLU A 172 -4.78 -8.32 5.83
N VAL A 173 -3.55 -8.04 6.28
CA VAL A 173 -2.63 -7.15 5.56
C VAL A 173 -2.01 -7.81 4.33
N GLN A 174 -2.16 -9.12 4.16
CA GLN A 174 -1.61 -9.89 3.03
C GLN A 174 -0.12 -9.56 2.76
N GLY A 175 0.66 -9.46 3.84
CA GLY A 175 2.06 -9.05 3.79
C GLY A 175 2.93 -10.04 3.03
N LEU A 176 3.81 -9.54 2.16
CA LEU A 176 4.82 -10.31 1.44
C LEU A 176 6.20 -9.97 1.98
N THR A 177 6.74 -8.83 1.55
CA THR A 177 8.00 -8.29 2.09
C THR A 177 7.75 -7.51 3.38
N ASP A 178 6.60 -6.84 3.45
CA ASP A 178 6.17 -6.08 4.61
C ASP A 178 5.13 -6.87 5.39
N THR A 179 5.38 -7.08 6.68
CA THR A 179 4.57 -8.01 7.49
C THR A 179 4.17 -7.37 8.81
N TRP A 180 3.04 -7.84 9.33
CA TRP A 180 2.50 -7.41 10.62
C TRP A 180 2.35 -8.61 11.55
N TRP A 181 2.66 -8.38 12.82
CA TRP A 181 2.72 -9.41 13.85
C TRP A 181 2.01 -8.91 15.11
N ARG A 182 1.09 -9.72 15.63
CA ARG A 182 0.26 -9.43 16.80
C ARG A 182 0.73 -10.23 18.01
N GLY A 183 1.14 -9.52 19.05
CA GLY A 183 1.51 -10.09 20.34
C GLY A 183 0.39 -9.94 21.38
N LYS A 184 0.73 -10.19 22.64
CA LYS A 184 -0.22 -10.13 23.76
C LYS A 184 -0.70 -8.71 24.07
N ASP A 185 0.18 -7.72 23.96
CA ASP A 185 -0.05 -6.31 24.31
C ASP A 185 0.69 -5.35 23.35
N SER A 186 1.10 -5.88 22.20
CA SER A 186 1.93 -5.16 21.24
C SER A 186 1.69 -5.63 19.81
N MET A 187 1.97 -4.74 18.86
CA MET A 187 1.94 -5.00 17.43
C MET A 187 3.28 -4.61 16.83
N ILE A 188 3.80 -5.41 15.90
CA ILE A 188 5.05 -5.14 15.20
C ILE A 188 4.77 -5.07 13.71
N ALA A 189 5.09 -3.93 13.10
CA ALA A 189 5.16 -3.78 11.65
C ALA A 189 6.62 -3.91 11.22
N LEU A 190 6.90 -4.76 10.24
CA LEU A 190 8.22 -4.96 9.67
C LEU A 190 8.20 -4.52 8.22
N TYR A 191 9.01 -3.51 7.89
CA TYR A 191 9.15 -2.93 6.57
C TYR A 191 10.50 -3.33 5.99
N ARG A 192 10.48 -4.16 4.95
CA ARG A 192 11.69 -4.67 4.30
C ARG A 192 11.78 -4.27 2.83
N GLY A 193 10.72 -3.68 2.27
CA GLY A 193 10.63 -3.37 0.86
C GLY A 193 11.80 -2.58 0.34
N GLU A 194 12.15 -1.46 0.98
CA GLU A 194 13.29 -0.64 0.54
C GLU A 194 14.61 -1.38 0.64
N ALA A 195 14.82 -2.12 1.74
CA ALA A 195 16.06 -2.87 1.92
C ALA A 195 16.27 -3.93 0.83
N VAL A 196 15.20 -4.57 0.39
CA VAL A 196 15.24 -5.56 -0.70
C VAL A 196 15.34 -4.87 -2.07
N GLY A 197 14.47 -3.90 -2.34
CA GLY A 197 14.36 -3.24 -3.65
C GLY A 197 15.56 -2.38 -4.01
N LEU A 198 16.22 -1.79 -3.02
CA LEU A 198 17.42 -0.96 -3.19
C LEU A 198 18.72 -1.70 -2.88
N ASP A 199 18.67 -2.98 -2.50
CA ASP A 199 19.82 -3.75 -2.00
C ASP A 199 20.57 -3.00 -0.86
N ALA A 200 19.78 -2.51 0.09
CA ALA A 200 20.20 -1.56 1.11
C ALA A 200 19.77 -2.02 2.52
N PRO A 201 20.50 -2.97 3.15
CA PRO A 201 20.12 -3.52 4.46
C PRO A 201 19.94 -2.47 5.58
N GLN A 202 20.55 -1.29 5.45
CA GLN A 202 20.34 -0.16 6.36
C GLN A 202 18.91 0.41 6.33
N CYS A 203 18.15 0.18 5.26
CA CYS A 203 16.75 0.60 5.13
C CYS A 203 15.76 -0.39 5.75
N LEU A 204 16.22 -1.47 6.41
CA LEU A 204 15.33 -2.31 7.21
C LEU A 204 14.73 -1.46 8.33
N GLU A 205 13.42 -1.52 8.50
CA GLU A 205 12.72 -0.76 9.53
C GLU A 205 11.64 -1.62 10.20
N ALA A 206 11.46 -1.42 11.50
CA ALA A 206 10.41 -2.04 12.28
C ALA A 206 9.78 -1.04 13.23
N HIS A 207 8.46 -1.03 13.34
CA HIS A 207 7.72 -0.23 14.31
C HIS A 207 7.08 -1.16 15.33
N VAL A 208 7.42 -0.98 16.59
CA VAL A 208 6.84 -1.71 17.73
C VAL A 208 5.85 -0.80 18.44
N TYR A 209 4.58 -1.12 18.33
CA TYR A 209 3.47 -0.45 19.02
C TYR A 209 3.19 -1.20 20.31
N GLY A 210 3.56 -0.63 21.46
CA GLY A 210 3.50 -1.29 22.77
C GLY A 210 2.41 -0.74 23.69
N GLY A 211 1.97 -1.59 24.63
CA GLY A 211 1.00 -1.22 25.67
C GLY A 211 -0.43 -1.10 25.14
N LEU A 212 -0.77 -1.90 24.13
CA LEU A 212 -2.12 -1.99 23.57
C LEU A 212 -3.02 -2.83 24.47
N ASP A 213 -4.26 -2.39 24.64
CA ASP A 213 -5.32 -3.20 25.23
C ASP A 213 -5.99 -4.08 24.16
N GLU A 214 -7.00 -4.86 24.54
CA GLU A 214 -7.70 -5.76 23.62
C GLU A 214 -8.31 -5.01 22.42
N TRP A 215 -8.78 -3.78 22.63
CA TRP A 215 -9.32 -2.94 21.57
C TRP A 215 -8.23 -2.45 20.60
N GLY A 216 -7.10 -2.00 21.14
CA GLY A 216 -5.93 -1.59 20.38
C GLY A 216 -5.36 -2.72 19.51
N LEU A 217 -5.47 -3.98 19.94
CA LEU A 217 -4.97 -5.15 19.21
C LEU A 217 -5.87 -5.65 18.08
N ARG A 218 -7.19 -5.44 18.19
CA ARG A 218 -8.18 -5.93 17.21
C ARG A 218 -8.63 -4.82 16.27
N GLY A 219 -9.20 -3.75 16.79
CA GLY A 219 -9.69 -2.63 15.98
C GLY A 219 -10.86 -2.93 15.05
N ASP A 220 -11.68 -3.93 15.38
CA ASP A 220 -12.81 -4.43 14.58
C ASP A 220 -14.18 -4.17 15.24
#